data_AF-A0A944UCY7-F1
#
_entry.id   AF-A0A944UCY7-F1
#
_cell.length_a   1.000
_cell.length_b   1.000
_cell.length_c   1.000
_cell.angle_alpha   90.00
_cell.angle_beta   90.00
_cell.angle_gamma   90.00
#
_symmetry.space_group_name_H-M   'P 1'
#
loop_
_entity.id
_entity.type
_entity.pdbx_description
1 polymer ?
#
loop_
_entity_poly.entity_id
_entity_poly.type
_entity_poly.pdbx_seq_one_letter_code
_entity_poly.pdbx_strand_id
1 'polypeptide(L)' 'MDLYKSINVFEPKSDKSGAEVTLVTPKGRKTFHLRRPNTSNEQPPLAIESFAVEPEHYAELMKRVESLNRFSK' A
#
# COMPACT_ATOMS: atom_id res chain seq x y z
N MET A 1 13.75 -18.95 12.79
CA MET A 1 12.54 -18.74 11.96
C MET A 1 11.67 -19.99 12.11
N ASP A 2 10.39 -19.85 12.45
CA ASP A 2 9.47 -20.99 12.59
C ASP A 2 9.25 -21.64 11.21
N LEU A 3 9.74 -22.85 11.01
CA LEU A 3 9.71 -23.58 9.73
C LEU A 3 8.29 -23.88 9.20
N TYR A 4 7.27 -23.74 10.04
CA TYR A 4 5.88 -24.11 9.75
C TYR A 4 4.91 -22.92 9.60
N LYS A 5 5.45 -21.70 9.48
CA LYS A 5 4.63 -20.52 9.20
C LYS A 5 4.76 -20.15 7.73
N SER A 6 3.62 -20.12 7.02
CA SER A 6 3.57 -19.63 5.64
C SER A 6 2.58 -18.47 5.53
N ILE A 7 2.95 -17.48 4.73
CA ILE A 7 2.12 -16.31 4.43
C ILE A 7 1.87 -16.33 2.92
N ASN A 8 0.61 -16.44 2.53
CA ASN A 8 0.20 -16.35 1.14
C ASN A 8 -0.57 -15.06 0.94
N VAL A 9 -0.21 -14.30 -0.09
CA VAL A 9 -0.84 -13.03 -0.46
C VAL A 9 -1.43 -13.19 -1.85
N PHE A 10 -2.72 -12.85 -1.98
CA PHE A 10 -3.45 -12.91 -3.24
C PHE A 10 -3.95 -11.52 -3.62
N GLU A 11 -3.99 -11.28 -4.92
CA GLU A 11 -4.53 -10.03 -5.46
C GLU A 11 -6.00 -9.83 -5.04
N PRO A 12 -6.41 -8.57 -4.83
CA PRO A 12 -7.78 -8.24 -4.48
C PRO A 12 -8.75 -8.67 -5.58
N LYS A 13 -9.78 -9.43 -5.21
CA LYS A 13 -10.83 -9.91 -6.13
C LYS A 13 -11.96 -8.89 -6.34
N SER A 14 -11.96 -7.79 -5.57
CA SER A 14 -13.03 -6.78 -5.56
C SER A 14 -12.45 -5.42 -5.28
N ASP A 15 -13.03 -4.37 -5.87
CA ASP A 15 -12.51 -3.03 -5.71
C ASP A 15 -12.64 -2.44 -4.31
N LYS A 16 -13.52 -3.02 -3.49
CA LYS A 16 -13.79 -2.57 -2.11
C LYS A 16 -12.87 -3.18 -1.06
N SER A 17 -12.14 -4.24 -1.41
CA SER A 17 -11.26 -4.98 -0.51
C SER A 17 -9.83 -4.94 -1.03
N GLY A 18 -8.86 -4.75 -0.14
CA GLY A 18 -7.44 -4.91 -0.48
C GLY A 18 -7.04 -6.38 -0.62
N ALA A 19 -5.73 -6.63 -0.69
CA ALA A 19 -5.18 -7.97 -0.88
C ALA A 19 -5.69 -8.97 0.17
N GLU A 20 -5.95 -10.20 -0.26
CA GLU A 20 -6.34 -11.31 0.62
C GLU A 20 -5.07 -11.96 1.18
N VAL A 21 -4.96 -12.02 2.51
CA VAL A 21 -3.80 -12.58 3.20
C VAL A 21 -4.23 -13.82 3.97
N THR A 22 -3.54 -14.94 3.70
CA THR A 22 -3.70 -16.19 4.44
C THR A 22 -2.46 -16.49 5.23
N LEU A 23 -2.61 -16.56 6.55
CA LEU A 23 -1.58 -16.97 7.50
C LEU A 23 -1.84 -18.43 7.91
N VAL A 24 -0.86 -19.29 7.68
CA VAL A 24 -0.89 -20.68 8.13
C VAL A 24 0.12 -20.83 9.26
N THR A 25 -0.35 -21.41 10.37
CA THR A 25 0.47 -21.76 11.53
C THR A 25 0.18 -23.21 11.92
N PRO A 26 1.03 -23.87 12.73
CA PRO A 26 0.73 -25.21 13.25
C PRO A 26 -0.59 -25.30 14.03
N LYS A 27 -1.07 -24.19 14.60
CA LYS A 27 -2.30 -24.12 15.39
C LYS A 27 -3.56 -23.88 14.54
N GLY A 28 -3.40 -23.56 13.25
CA GLY A 28 -4.52 -23.29 12.36
C GLY A 28 -4.23 -22.26 11.28
N ARG A 29 -5.26 -21.97 10.50
CA ARG A 29 -5.25 -21.05 9.35
C ARG A 29 -6.18 -19.87 9.59
N LYS A 30 -5.73 -18.66 9.27
CA LYS A 30 -6.55 -17.45 9.28
C LYS A 30 -6.43 -16.71 7.95
N THR A 31 -7.57 -16.35 7.37
CA THR A 31 -7.65 -15.58 6.13
C THR A 31 -8.40 -14.28 6.39
N PHE A 32 -7.88 -13.16 5.91
CA PHE A 32 -8.49 -11.84 6.04
C PHE A 32 -8.10 -10.93 4.87
N HIS A 33 -8.90 -9.89 4.65
CA HIS A 33 -8.63 -8.89 3.62
C HIS A 33 -7.99 -7.66 4.25
N LEU A 34 -6.96 -7.11 3.60
CA LEU A 34 -6.44 -5.79 3.94
C LEU A 34 -7.47 -4.71 3.57
N ARG A 35 -7.52 -3.63 4.33
CA ARG A 35 -8.32 -2.46 3.93
C ARG A 35 -7.64 -1.77 2.77
N ARG A 36 -8.38 -1.51 1.69
CA ARG A 36 -7.89 -0.67 0.61
C ARG A 36 -7.80 0.76 1.15
N PRO A 37 -6.68 1.49 0.92
CA PRO A 37 -6.68 2.92 1.19
C PRO A 37 -7.79 3.58 0.38
N ASN A 38 -8.43 4.61 0.95
CA ASN A 38 -9.44 5.38 0.23
C ASN A 38 -8.80 5.89 -1.07
N THR A 39 -9.38 5.53 -2.21
CA THR A 39 -8.97 6.07 -3.49
C THR A 39 -9.28 7.55 -3.47
N SER A 40 -8.26 8.39 -3.32
CA SER A 40 -8.36 9.79 -3.70
C SER A 40 -8.71 9.84 -5.19
N ASN A 41 -9.60 10.74 -5.61
CA ASN A 41 -9.79 11.04 -7.03
C ASN A 41 -8.55 11.70 -7.66
N GLU A 42 -7.51 11.94 -6.86
CA GLU A 42 -6.22 12.47 -7.30
C GLU A 42 -5.48 11.38 -8.07
N GLN A 43 -5.17 11.70 -9.33
CA GLN A 43 -4.46 10.81 -10.24
C GLN A 43 -3.11 10.43 -9.61
N PRO A 44 -2.78 9.12 -9.51
CA PRO A 44 -1.50 8.72 -8.94
C PRO A 44 -0.39 9.32 -9.81
N PRO A 45 0.66 9.91 -9.21
CA PRO A 45 1.75 10.47 -9.97
C PRO A 45 2.39 9.35 -10.80
N LEU A 46 2.20 9.41 -12.12
CA LEU A 46 2.81 8.49 -13.07
C LEU A 46 4.31 8.77 -13.08
N ALA A 47 5.11 7.75 -12.79
CA ALA A 47 6.58 7.84 -12.73
C ALA A 47 7.26 8.16 -14.07
N ILE A 48 6.50 8.49 -15.11
CA ILE A 48 6.99 8.65 -16.49
C ILE A 48 7.11 10.12 -16.91
N GLU A 49 6.59 11.07 -16.13
CA GLU A 49 6.64 12.49 -16.53
C GLU A 49 6.97 13.44 -15.37
N SER A 50 8.10 13.20 -14.70
CA SER A 50 8.68 14.20 -13.79
C SER A 50 9.06 15.53 -14.48
N PHE A 51 8.96 15.60 -15.82
CA PHE A 51 9.16 16.82 -16.61
C PHE A 51 7.85 17.51 -17.06
N ALA A 52 6.67 16.87 -16.90
CA ALA A 52 5.39 17.43 -17.36
C ALA A 52 4.43 17.80 -16.21
N VAL A 53 4.83 17.60 -14.96
CA VAL A 53 4.07 18.06 -13.79
C VAL A 53 4.47 19.51 -13.47
N GLU A 54 3.48 20.38 -13.26
CA GLU A 54 3.69 21.76 -12.80
C GLU A 54 4.62 21.77 -11.57
N PRO A 55 5.72 22.56 -11.58
CA PRO A 55 6.73 22.54 -10.52
C PRO A 55 6.17 22.71 -9.11
N GLU A 56 5.13 23.56 -8.96
CA GLU A 56 4.44 23.81 -7.70
C GLU A 56 3.73 22.56 -7.19
N HIS A 57 3.05 21.83 -8.08
CA HIS A 57 2.33 20.62 -7.72
C HIS A 57 3.30 19.51 -7.28
N TYR A 58 4.42 19.34 -7.99
CA TYR A 58 5.47 18.43 -7.58
C TYR A 58 6.06 18.79 -6.20
N ALA A 59 6.31 20.07 -5.95
CA ALA A 59 6.83 20.55 -4.67
C ALA A 59 5.87 20.26 -3.50
N GLU A 60 4.55 20.37 -3.71
CA GLU A 60 3.56 20.01 -2.70
C GLU A 60 3.56 18.51 -2.38
N LEU A 61 3.66 17.65 -3.40
CA LEU A 61 3.75 16.20 -3.22
C LEU A 61 5.00 15.82 -2.41
N MET A 62 6.15 16.41 -2.72
CA MET A 62 7.39 16.17 -1.98
C MET A 62 7.28 16.59 -0.51
N LYS A 63 6.65 17.73 -0.20
CA LYS A 63 6.40 18.16 1.19
C LYS A 63 5.50 17.19 1.97
N ARG A 64 4.50 16.59 1.32
CA ARG A 64 3.64 15.56 1.95
C ARG A 64 4.44 14.29 2.28
N VAL A 65 5.34 13.87 1.40
CA VAL A 65 6.22 12.72 1.65
C VAL A 65 7.18 13.01 2.82
N GLU A 66 7.78 14.19 2.85
CA GLU A 66 8.66 14.60 3.95
C GLU A 66 7.93 14.61 5.31
N SER A 67 6.68 15.08 5.36
CA SER A 67 5.92 15.16 6.61
C SER A 67 5.58 13.77 7.17
N LEU A 68 5.34 12.78 6.31
CA LEU A 68 5.10 11.40 6.72
C LEU A 68 6.35 10.75 7.34
N ASN A 69 7.55 11.10 6.87
CA ASN A 69 8.82 10.56 7.40
C ASN A 69 9.29 11.25 8.70
N ARG A 70 8.75 12.42 9.06
CA ARG A 70 9.14 13.12 10.30
C ARG A 70 8.69 12.41 11.59
N PHE A 71 7.70 11.53 11.52
CA PHE A 71 7.19 10.79 12.69
C PHE A 71 7.86 9.42 12.91
N SER A 72 8.90 9.09 12.13
CA SER A 72 9.64 7.83 12.22
C SER A 72 10.95 7.93 13.02
N LYS A 73 10.99 8.74 14.09
CA LYS A 73 12.11 8.79 15.05
C LYS A 73 11.66 8.38 16.44
#